data_AF-A0A3A4T438-F1
#
_entry.id   AF-A0A3A4T438-F1
#
_cell.length_a   1.000
_cell.length_b   1.000
_cell.length_c   1.000
_cell.angle_alpha   90.00
_cell.angle_beta   90.00
_cell.angle_gamma   90.00
#
_symmetry.space_group_name_H-M   'P 1'
#
loop_
_entity.id
_entity.type
_entity.pdbx_description
1 polymer ?
#
loop_
_entity_poly.entity_id
_entity_poly.type
_entity_poly.pdbx_seq_one_letter_code
_entity_poly.pdbx_strand_id
1 'polypeptide(L)'
;MFQKSRLLIGLMCFALLAAAGCNDSSSSPKTKSYPNSELLAEELDLAGSGVVILDARSADAYNAGHIPGALSMPWQQFSDSNLNLKSVSELETQLGDLGLTRDTRMIIYDNTTASWGASGRLFWMFEYLGCTNVRILDGGWDKWVADGNQPETVIHNRPVATFTAQTSTGAITNKEHIDSRLSDADFVVIDTRTDAEFIGWTLYGEERGGHITGAVQIPYEWYFKTDKTILDYADMKVLFESRGVTKDKEVTAYCTAGIRSAYAYFLCRLMGYERASNYDASIWDWAAANPAIYAMESLARFDKVVSPAWVKQLREYHKPGSDTDAPPEYSYDRDHKYIIFETQWGTIDDATAYKAGHIPGAIHSNSDNYENNYPRWFLLPDDQLHEAMGGMGITKDTTVIVYSDSPIFAARLWWILMYGGVEDVRFVNGGYEGWIAAGFAKETTINAPVPTVFDGEVNPDYIATTDDVFASYVNTSSVFLADVRSYDEYIGKISGYSYVAQKGRIPNAVWAYDADDASGVYGDSDGTLRSYTEIRVFWSSIGMTSTSPGQFDRDVIFYCGSGYRSALTYMYAWLMGFENIRNYSDGWEGWSTTYTEDAVNCQDSITPGWCQDPSGRPVVVGE
;
A
#
# COMPACT_ATOMS: atom_id res chain seq x y z
N MET A 1 44.58 -13.40 -49.84
CA MET A 1 44.66 -14.80 -50.27
C MET A 1 43.47 -15.52 -49.63
N PHE A 2 42.59 -16.10 -50.46
CA PHE A 2 41.47 -17.00 -50.08
C PHE A 2 41.96 -18.09 -49.08
N GLN A 3 41.20 -18.72 -48.16
CA GLN A 3 39.87 -19.31 -48.26
C GLN A 3 39.44 -19.97 -46.89
N LYS A 4 38.14 -19.88 -46.53
CA LYS A 4 37.22 -20.86 -45.85
C LYS A 4 37.67 -21.62 -44.56
N SER A 5 36.85 -21.69 -43.49
CA SER A 5 35.66 -22.59 -43.31
C SER A 5 34.87 -22.24 -42.01
N ARG A 6 33.60 -21.76 -42.01
CA ARG A 6 32.28 -22.43 -41.72
C ARG A 6 32.26 -23.42 -40.53
N LEU A 7 31.40 -23.32 -39.50
CA LEU A 7 29.92 -23.58 -39.42
C LEU A 7 29.43 -23.19 -37.98
N LEU A 8 28.50 -22.27 -37.66
CA LEU A 8 27.00 -22.20 -37.69
C LEU A 8 26.17 -23.32 -37.03
N ILE A 9 25.58 -23.02 -35.84
CA ILE A 9 24.30 -23.49 -35.25
C ILE A 9 23.87 -22.40 -34.25
N GLY A 10 22.66 -21.83 -34.14
CA GLY A 10 21.38 -21.96 -34.82
C GLY A 10 20.39 -21.02 -34.10
N LEU A 11 19.92 -19.97 -34.78
CA LEU A 11 18.86 -19.07 -34.31
C LEU A 11 17.57 -19.49 -35.02
N MET A 12 16.53 -19.85 -34.27
CA MET A 12 15.27 -20.32 -34.84
C MET A 12 14.23 -19.20 -34.80
N CYS A 13 14.12 -18.46 -35.91
CA CYS A 13 12.92 -17.74 -36.30
C CYS A 13 12.04 -18.70 -37.12
N PHE A 14 10.73 -18.72 -36.87
CA PHE A 14 9.76 -19.24 -37.82
C PHE A 14 8.72 -18.19 -38.18
N ALA A 15 8.49 -18.10 -39.48
CA ALA A 15 7.81 -17.04 -40.19
C ALA A 15 6.30 -17.28 -40.36
N LEU A 16 5.62 -16.19 -40.73
CA LEU A 16 4.27 -16.09 -41.25
C LEU A 16 3.92 -17.14 -42.32
N LEU A 17 2.67 -17.62 -42.25
CA LEU A 17 1.92 -18.15 -43.39
C LEU A 17 0.52 -17.54 -43.35
N ALA A 18 0.24 -16.66 -44.33
CA ALA A 18 -1.08 -16.16 -44.64
C ALA A 18 -1.73 -17.04 -45.72
N ALA A 19 -2.93 -17.54 -45.45
CA ALA A 19 -3.88 -17.95 -46.48
C ALA A 19 -5.29 -17.55 -46.02
N ALA A 20 -5.99 -16.89 -46.92
CA ALA A 20 -7.25 -16.20 -46.70
C ALA A 20 -8.41 -17.15 -46.31
N GLY A 21 -9.14 -16.74 -45.28
CA GLY A 21 -10.51 -17.18 -45.00
C GLY A 21 -11.23 -16.01 -44.34
N CYS A 22 -12.08 -15.32 -45.09
CA CYS A 22 -13.06 -14.41 -44.51
C CYS A 22 -13.92 -15.20 -43.53
N ASN A 23 -13.91 -14.79 -42.26
CA ASN A 23 -15.04 -14.96 -41.38
C ASN A 23 -15.02 -13.81 -40.37
N ASP A 24 -16.17 -13.17 -40.26
CA ASP A 24 -16.46 -12.00 -39.45
C ASP A 24 -15.90 -12.13 -38.03
N SER A 25 -14.90 -11.31 -37.69
CA SER A 25 -14.60 -10.99 -36.31
C SER A 25 -15.47 -9.80 -35.90
N SER A 26 -16.75 -10.08 -35.62
CA SER A 26 -17.45 -9.28 -34.62
C SER A 26 -16.66 -9.44 -33.32
N SER A 27 -15.94 -8.41 -32.90
CA SER A 27 -15.42 -8.31 -31.54
C SER A 27 -16.64 -8.23 -30.61
N SER A 28 -17.15 -9.38 -30.17
CA SER A 28 -18.05 -9.40 -29.02
C SER A 28 -17.30 -8.77 -27.85
N PRO A 29 -17.86 -7.76 -27.17
CA PRO A 29 -17.29 -7.29 -25.91
C PRO A 29 -17.22 -8.50 -24.98
N LYS A 30 -16.08 -8.69 -24.31
CA LYS A 30 -16.03 -9.65 -23.20
C LYS A 30 -17.05 -9.15 -22.18
N THR A 31 -18.24 -9.76 -22.16
CA THR A 31 -19.25 -9.52 -21.12
C THR A 31 -18.55 -9.73 -19.78
N LYS A 32 -18.51 -8.68 -18.95
CA LYS A 32 -17.87 -8.75 -17.63
C LYS A 32 -18.48 -9.93 -16.88
N SER A 33 -17.64 -10.85 -16.44
CA SER A 33 -18.02 -12.17 -15.92
C SER A 33 -18.58 -12.15 -14.49
N TYR A 34 -19.02 -10.98 -14.02
CA TYR A 34 -19.60 -10.81 -12.70
C TYR A 34 -20.92 -11.58 -12.58
N PRO A 35 -21.18 -12.26 -11.44
CA PRO A 35 -22.44 -12.96 -11.20
C PRO A 35 -23.68 -12.07 -11.35
N ASN A 36 -23.60 -10.82 -10.90
CA ASN A 36 -24.68 -9.84 -11.00
C ASN A 36 -24.29 -8.69 -11.95
N SER A 37 -23.80 -9.04 -13.15
CA SER A 37 -23.31 -8.08 -14.16
C SER A 37 -24.31 -6.99 -14.54
N GLU A 38 -25.61 -7.22 -14.35
CA GLU A 38 -26.69 -6.26 -14.60
C GLU A 38 -26.68 -5.03 -13.68
N LEU A 39 -25.94 -5.07 -12.57
CA LEU A 39 -25.73 -3.94 -11.66
C LEU A 39 -24.68 -2.95 -12.19
N LEU A 40 -23.92 -3.33 -13.22
CA LEU A 40 -22.88 -2.51 -13.83
C LEU A 40 -23.34 -2.08 -15.23
N ALA A 41 -23.43 -0.78 -15.45
CA ALA A 41 -23.80 -0.19 -16.73
C ALA A 41 -22.56 0.08 -17.59
N GLU A 42 -22.72 -0.05 -18.89
CA GLU A 42 -21.78 0.42 -19.89
C GLU A 42 -22.27 1.72 -20.54
N GLU A 43 -21.40 2.39 -21.28
CA GLU A 43 -21.72 3.65 -21.96
C GLU A 43 -22.98 3.56 -22.83
N LEU A 44 -23.14 2.45 -23.56
CA LEU A 44 -24.29 2.19 -24.43
C LEU A 44 -25.63 2.14 -23.68
N ASP A 45 -25.62 1.80 -22.39
CA ASP A 45 -26.83 1.76 -21.56
C ASP A 45 -27.41 3.16 -21.30
N LEU A 46 -26.60 4.22 -21.42
CA LEU A 46 -27.02 5.60 -21.23
C LEU A 46 -28.04 6.06 -22.28
N ALA A 47 -28.01 5.44 -23.48
CA ALA A 47 -28.99 5.69 -24.55
C ALA A 47 -30.31 4.92 -24.36
N GLY A 48 -30.44 4.16 -23.28
CA GLY A 48 -31.63 3.34 -22.99
C GLY A 48 -32.89 4.17 -22.76
N SER A 49 -33.98 3.81 -23.44
CA SER A 49 -35.28 4.45 -23.23
C SER A 49 -35.75 4.31 -21.78
N GLY A 50 -36.10 5.44 -21.14
CA GLY A 50 -36.65 5.48 -19.79
C GLY A 50 -35.61 5.32 -18.66
N VAL A 51 -34.32 5.41 -18.99
CA VAL A 51 -33.24 5.50 -18.00
C VAL A 51 -33.16 6.92 -17.44
N VAL A 52 -32.90 7.03 -16.14
CA VAL A 52 -32.55 8.27 -15.45
C VAL A 52 -31.07 8.20 -15.08
N ILE A 53 -30.30 9.14 -15.58
CA ILE A 53 -28.87 9.25 -15.30
C ILE A 53 -28.70 10.17 -14.09
N LEU A 54 -27.93 9.73 -13.09
CA LEU A 54 -27.73 10.43 -11.82
C LEU A 54 -26.25 10.74 -11.64
N ASP A 55 -25.93 12.03 -11.56
CA ASP A 55 -24.59 12.53 -11.30
C ASP A 55 -24.40 12.72 -9.79
N ALA A 56 -23.58 11.87 -9.17
CA ALA A 56 -23.33 11.91 -7.74
C ALA A 56 -22.18 12.87 -7.34
N ARG A 57 -21.58 13.59 -8.31
CA ARG A 57 -20.53 14.58 -8.07
C ARG A 57 -21.10 15.83 -7.39
N SER A 58 -20.21 16.73 -6.98
CA SER A 58 -20.63 18.02 -6.43
C SER A 58 -21.45 18.82 -7.45
N ALA A 59 -22.32 19.71 -6.94
CA ALA A 59 -23.10 20.60 -7.79
C ALA A 59 -22.22 21.46 -8.72
N ASP A 60 -21.05 21.90 -8.25
CA ASP A 60 -20.10 22.65 -9.05
C ASP A 60 -19.52 21.83 -10.21
N ALA A 61 -19.16 20.56 -9.96
CA ALA A 61 -18.68 19.66 -11.01
C ALA A 61 -19.78 19.37 -12.05
N TYR A 62 -21.02 19.13 -11.60
CA TYR A 62 -22.18 18.97 -12.49
C TYR A 62 -22.41 20.21 -13.36
N ASN A 63 -22.39 21.40 -12.76
CA ASN A 63 -22.63 22.67 -13.46
C ASN A 63 -21.51 23.01 -14.46
N ALA A 64 -20.27 22.59 -14.18
CA ALA A 64 -19.14 22.74 -15.10
C ALA A 64 -19.27 21.84 -16.34
N GLY A 65 -20.00 20.73 -16.23
CA GLY A 65 -20.35 19.83 -17.33
C GLY A 65 -20.71 18.43 -16.83
N HIS A 66 -21.71 17.80 -17.43
CA HIS A 66 -22.22 16.48 -17.05
C HIS A 66 -22.61 15.62 -18.25
N ILE A 67 -22.84 14.32 -18.02
CA ILE A 67 -23.32 13.39 -19.04
C ILE A 67 -24.71 13.84 -19.52
N PRO A 68 -24.97 13.87 -20.83
CA PRO A 68 -26.25 14.32 -21.35
C PRO A 68 -27.47 13.60 -20.75
N GLY A 69 -28.46 14.36 -20.29
CA GLY A 69 -29.68 13.91 -19.63
C GLY A 69 -29.54 13.67 -18.12
N ALA A 70 -28.37 13.91 -17.52
CA ALA A 70 -28.14 13.63 -16.09
C ALA A 70 -28.83 14.64 -15.16
N LEU A 71 -29.30 14.12 -14.02
CA LEU A 71 -29.75 14.92 -12.87
C LEU A 71 -28.63 15.05 -11.86
N SER A 72 -28.46 16.24 -11.28
CA SER A 72 -27.55 16.48 -10.16
C SER A 72 -28.08 15.81 -8.89
N MET A 73 -27.27 14.94 -8.28
CA MET A 73 -27.65 14.18 -7.09
C MET A 73 -26.48 13.99 -6.11
N PRO A 74 -25.83 15.06 -5.63
CA PRO A 74 -24.73 14.96 -4.67
C PRO A 74 -25.19 14.25 -3.40
N TRP A 75 -24.45 13.23 -2.95
CA TRP A 75 -24.85 12.40 -1.81
C TRP A 75 -25.10 13.19 -0.52
N GLN A 76 -24.39 14.31 -0.32
CA GLN A 76 -24.49 15.17 0.86
C GLN A 76 -25.91 15.67 1.11
N GLN A 77 -26.75 15.82 0.07
CA GLN A 77 -28.12 16.28 0.25
C GLN A 77 -29.03 15.25 0.94
N PHE A 78 -28.60 13.98 1.00
CA PHE A 78 -29.31 12.86 1.63
C PHE A 78 -28.71 12.47 2.98
N SER A 79 -27.72 13.21 3.46
CA SER A 79 -27.09 13.01 4.76
C SER A 79 -27.57 14.05 5.78
N ASP A 80 -27.64 13.64 7.06
CA ASP A 80 -27.90 14.51 8.19
C ASP A 80 -26.62 15.27 8.63
N SER A 81 -26.70 16.03 9.73
CA SER A 81 -25.56 16.79 10.26
C SER A 81 -24.40 15.94 10.76
N ASN A 82 -24.64 14.65 11.03
CA ASN A 82 -23.64 13.68 11.45
C ASN A 82 -23.15 12.82 10.27
N LEU A 83 -23.49 13.22 9.03
CA LEU A 83 -23.20 12.51 7.78
C LEU A 83 -23.94 11.17 7.59
N ASN A 84 -24.76 10.75 8.55
CA ASN A 84 -25.60 9.55 8.43
C ASN A 84 -26.70 9.76 7.39
N LEU A 85 -27.26 8.68 6.87
CA LEU A 85 -28.40 8.73 5.99
C LEU A 85 -29.62 9.37 6.70
N LYS A 86 -30.31 10.30 6.04
CA LYS A 86 -31.55 10.93 6.55
C LYS A 86 -32.65 9.91 6.81
N SER A 87 -33.68 10.34 7.55
CA SER A 87 -34.85 9.50 7.81
C SER A 87 -35.55 9.09 6.51
N VAL A 88 -36.16 7.90 6.50
CA VAL A 88 -36.88 7.37 5.33
C VAL A 88 -37.91 8.38 4.79
N SER A 89 -38.65 9.07 5.67
CA SER A 89 -39.65 10.06 5.26
C SER A 89 -39.05 11.29 4.55
N GLU A 90 -37.87 11.73 4.97
CA GLU A 90 -37.17 12.83 4.30
C GLU A 90 -36.68 12.39 2.93
N LEU A 91 -36.12 11.17 2.84
CA LEU A 91 -35.66 10.60 1.58
C LEU A 91 -36.82 10.36 0.60
N GLU A 92 -37.95 9.84 1.05
CA GLU A 92 -39.17 9.68 0.23
C GLU A 92 -39.61 11.02 -0.38
N THR A 93 -39.56 12.09 0.41
CA THR A 93 -39.89 13.44 -0.07
C THR A 93 -38.87 13.92 -1.10
N GLN A 94 -37.57 13.88 -0.76
CA GLN A 94 -36.51 14.38 -1.63
C GLN A 94 -36.41 13.62 -2.96
N LEU A 95 -36.56 12.30 -2.94
CA LEU A 95 -36.52 11.46 -4.15
C LEU A 95 -37.81 11.64 -4.98
N GLY A 96 -38.96 11.82 -4.33
CA GLY A 96 -40.21 12.15 -5.00
C GLY A 96 -40.16 13.49 -5.73
N ASP A 97 -39.57 14.52 -5.10
CA ASP A 97 -39.36 15.84 -5.70
C ASP A 97 -38.45 15.80 -6.95
N LEU A 98 -37.51 14.85 -7.00
CA LEU A 98 -36.69 14.55 -8.18
C LEU A 98 -37.41 13.72 -9.26
N GLY A 99 -38.69 13.38 -9.04
CA GLY A 99 -39.48 12.59 -9.98
C GLY A 99 -39.03 11.13 -10.08
N LEU A 100 -38.46 10.59 -9.00
CA LEU A 100 -38.02 9.20 -8.88
C LEU A 100 -39.07 8.36 -8.16
N THR A 101 -39.11 7.07 -8.50
CA THR A 101 -39.89 6.02 -7.85
C THR A 101 -39.00 4.78 -7.68
N ARG A 102 -39.40 3.81 -6.84
CA ARG A 102 -38.62 2.56 -6.68
C ARG A 102 -38.43 1.76 -7.97
N ASP A 103 -39.35 1.91 -8.94
CA ASP A 103 -39.29 1.23 -10.24
C ASP A 103 -38.48 2.01 -11.29
N THR A 104 -37.96 3.19 -10.93
CA THR A 104 -37.15 4.02 -11.84
C THR A 104 -35.88 3.27 -12.20
N ARG A 105 -35.55 3.25 -13.51
CA ARG A 105 -34.33 2.67 -14.04
C ARG A 105 -33.21 3.69 -13.93
N MET A 106 -32.25 3.46 -13.04
CA MET A 106 -31.25 4.45 -12.65
C MET A 106 -29.85 3.99 -13.06
N ILE A 107 -29.07 4.89 -13.66
CA ILE A 107 -27.62 4.73 -13.86
C ILE A 107 -26.93 5.86 -13.12
N ILE A 108 -26.06 5.50 -12.18
CA ILE A 108 -25.35 6.44 -11.31
C ILE A 108 -23.89 6.52 -11.74
N TYR A 109 -23.31 7.71 -11.71
CA TYR A 109 -21.88 7.89 -11.93
C TYR A 109 -21.29 8.96 -11.00
N ASP A 110 -19.98 8.89 -10.81
CA ASP A 110 -19.16 9.91 -10.16
C ASP A 110 -17.75 9.97 -10.79
N ASN A 111 -16.82 10.68 -10.13
CA ASN A 111 -15.42 10.76 -10.53
C ASN A 111 -14.58 9.61 -9.94
N THR A 112 -14.95 8.34 -10.14
CA THR A 112 -14.21 7.12 -9.72
C THR A 112 -13.13 7.35 -8.64
N THR A 113 -11.85 7.43 -9.00
CA THR A 113 -10.70 7.61 -8.10
C THR A 113 -10.50 9.04 -7.55
N ALA A 114 -11.11 10.06 -8.14
CA ALA A 114 -11.14 11.43 -7.61
C ALA A 114 -12.38 11.70 -6.75
N SER A 115 -13.21 10.68 -6.51
CA SER A 115 -14.37 10.65 -5.64
C SER A 115 -14.08 9.79 -4.41
N TRP A 116 -14.97 9.82 -3.43
CA TRP A 116 -14.96 8.92 -2.27
C TRP A 116 -15.93 7.74 -2.43
N GLY A 117 -16.33 7.42 -3.67
CA GLY A 117 -17.36 6.41 -3.94
C GLY A 117 -18.80 6.92 -3.80
N ALA A 118 -19.04 8.18 -4.15
CA ALA A 118 -20.36 8.82 -4.13
C ALA A 118 -21.42 8.03 -4.94
N SER A 119 -21.02 7.43 -6.07
CA SER A 119 -21.91 6.57 -6.86
C SER A 119 -22.36 5.33 -6.07
N GLY A 120 -21.45 4.72 -5.31
CA GLY A 120 -21.72 3.61 -4.39
C GLY A 120 -22.65 4.01 -3.24
N ARG A 121 -22.46 5.22 -2.69
CA ARG A 121 -23.33 5.79 -1.65
C ARG A 121 -24.78 5.91 -2.10
N LEU A 122 -25.02 6.43 -3.30
CA LEU A 122 -26.37 6.49 -3.86
C LEU A 122 -26.91 5.10 -4.20
N PHE A 123 -26.09 4.21 -4.79
CA PHE A 123 -26.49 2.83 -5.10
C PHE A 123 -27.01 2.11 -3.84
N TRP A 124 -26.20 2.14 -2.77
CA TRP A 124 -26.56 1.54 -1.49
C TRP A 124 -27.83 2.15 -0.90
N MET A 125 -27.98 3.48 -0.91
CA MET A 125 -29.19 4.15 -0.43
C MET A 125 -30.42 3.66 -1.20
N PHE A 126 -30.34 3.56 -2.53
CA PHE A 126 -31.47 3.10 -3.33
C PHE A 126 -31.82 1.63 -3.08
N GLU A 127 -30.84 0.73 -2.95
CA GLU A 127 -31.08 -0.66 -2.56
C GLU A 127 -31.64 -0.76 -1.14
N TYR A 128 -31.14 0.05 -0.20
CA TYR A 128 -31.69 0.16 1.15
C TYR A 128 -33.16 0.58 1.11
N LEU A 129 -33.55 1.51 0.24
CA LEU A 129 -34.94 1.95 0.06
C LEU A 129 -35.79 0.99 -0.80
N GLY A 130 -35.20 -0.11 -1.26
CA GLY A 130 -35.89 -1.19 -1.98
C GLY A 130 -36.03 -0.96 -3.49
N CYS A 131 -35.17 -0.14 -4.11
CA CYS A 131 -35.09 -0.03 -5.57
C CYS A 131 -34.32 -1.24 -6.13
N THR A 132 -34.78 -1.79 -7.24
CA THR A 132 -34.19 -3.01 -7.84
C THR A 132 -33.56 -2.77 -9.21
N ASN A 133 -33.69 -1.57 -9.76
CA ASN A 133 -33.20 -1.22 -11.11
C ASN A 133 -32.19 -0.08 -11.06
N VAL A 134 -31.13 -0.29 -10.28
CA VAL A 134 -30.06 0.68 -10.02
C VAL A 134 -28.76 0.10 -10.54
N ARG A 135 -27.99 0.90 -11.28
CA ARG A 135 -26.70 0.49 -11.83
C ARG A 135 -25.66 1.59 -11.62
N ILE A 136 -24.39 1.22 -11.58
CA ILE A 136 -23.26 2.16 -11.63
C ILE A 136 -22.65 2.13 -13.02
N LEU A 137 -22.37 3.30 -13.61
CA LEU A 137 -21.63 3.41 -14.87
C LEU A 137 -20.16 3.05 -14.66
N ASP A 138 -19.68 2.03 -15.35
CA ASP A 138 -18.28 1.62 -15.25
C ASP A 138 -17.33 2.67 -15.83
N GLY A 139 -16.31 3.04 -15.06
CA GLY A 139 -15.39 4.15 -15.39
C GLY A 139 -15.94 5.55 -15.11
N GLY A 140 -17.24 5.69 -14.81
CA GLY A 140 -17.86 6.93 -14.40
C GLY A 140 -17.61 8.13 -15.33
N TRP A 141 -17.51 9.32 -14.74
CA TRP A 141 -17.23 10.56 -15.46
C TRP A 141 -15.82 10.57 -16.08
N ASP A 142 -14.83 10.04 -15.36
CA ASP A 142 -13.42 10.12 -15.75
C ASP A 142 -13.19 9.38 -17.07
N LYS A 143 -13.76 8.18 -17.20
CA LYS A 143 -13.71 7.42 -18.45
C LYS A 143 -14.53 8.08 -19.56
N TRP A 144 -15.73 8.57 -19.25
CA TRP A 144 -16.58 9.27 -20.23
C TRP A 144 -15.84 10.43 -20.93
N VAL A 145 -15.14 11.25 -20.14
CA VAL A 145 -14.31 12.35 -20.67
C VAL A 145 -13.10 11.83 -21.42
N ALA A 146 -12.41 10.80 -20.90
CA ALA A 146 -11.24 10.21 -21.55
C ALA A 146 -11.57 9.60 -22.93
N ASP A 147 -12.79 9.07 -23.10
CA ASP A 147 -13.29 8.52 -24.37
C ASP A 147 -13.70 9.63 -25.38
N GLY A 148 -13.61 10.90 -25.00
CA GLY A 148 -13.85 12.05 -25.87
C GLY A 148 -15.33 12.45 -26.01
N ASN A 149 -16.19 11.90 -25.16
CA ASN A 149 -17.61 12.18 -25.19
C ASN A 149 -17.91 13.63 -24.75
N GLN A 150 -18.93 14.21 -25.37
CA GLN A 150 -19.24 15.63 -25.16
C GLN A 150 -20.08 15.81 -23.89
N PRO A 151 -19.67 16.73 -22.98
CA PRO A 151 -20.50 17.09 -21.85
C PRO A 151 -21.65 18.00 -22.29
N GLU A 152 -22.68 18.10 -21.46
CA GLU A 152 -23.66 19.18 -21.54
C GLU A 152 -23.66 20.00 -20.24
N THR A 153 -24.33 21.15 -20.28
CA THR A 153 -24.59 22.00 -19.11
C THR A 153 -26.08 22.31 -18.94
N VAL A 154 -26.94 21.52 -19.60
CA VAL A 154 -28.39 21.73 -19.59
C VAL A 154 -28.95 21.14 -18.30
N ILE A 155 -29.58 21.98 -17.47
CA ILE A 155 -30.23 21.49 -16.25
C ILE A 155 -31.52 20.75 -16.62
N HIS A 156 -31.58 19.47 -16.26
CA HIS A 156 -32.77 18.64 -16.44
C HIS A 156 -33.60 18.60 -15.17
N ASN A 157 -34.92 18.63 -15.34
CA ASN A 157 -35.89 18.48 -14.25
C ASN A 157 -36.94 17.44 -14.66
N ARG A 158 -37.53 16.77 -13.67
CA ARG A 158 -38.59 15.79 -13.88
C ARG A 158 -39.86 16.23 -13.13
N PRO A 159 -41.06 15.84 -13.60
CA PRO A 159 -42.27 16.02 -12.82
C PRO A 159 -42.16 15.28 -11.49
N VAL A 160 -42.61 15.93 -10.42
CA VAL A 160 -42.66 15.34 -9.07
C VAL A 160 -43.43 14.02 -9.12
N ALA A 161 -42.91 13.03 -8.40
CA ALA A 161 -43.50 11.71 -8.24
C ALA A 161 -43.68 11.39 -6.75
N THR A 162 -44.41 10.33 -6.44
CA THR A 162 -44.45 9.77 -5.09
C THR A 162 -43.43 8.64 -5.00
N PHE A 163 -42.43 8.81 -4.15
CA PHE A 163 -41.52 7.74 -3.77
C PHE A 163 -42.06 7.07 -2.49
N THR A 164 -42.20 5.74 -2.51
CA THR A 164 -42.61 4.97 -1.33
C THR A 164 -41.58 3.87 -1.10
N ALA A 165 -40.81 4.00 -0.03
CA ALA A 165 -39.72 3.11 0.30
C ALA A 165 -40.21 1.76 0.80
N GLN A 166 -39.42 0.72 0.56
CA GLN A 166 -39.56 -0.59 1.19
C GLN A 166 -38.18 -1.00 1.69
N THR A 167 -37.91 -0.71 2.95
CA THR A 167 -36.54 -0.77 3.45
C THR A 167 -36.00 -2.21 3.53
N SER A 168 -34.76 -2.39 3.08
CA SER A 168 -34.00 -3.63 3.20
C SER A 168 -33.11 -3.59 4.44
N THR A 169 -33.46 -4.34 5.48
CA THR A 169 -32.71 -4.34 6.74
C THR A 169 -31.32 -4.98 6.62
N GLY A 170 -31.07 -5.77 5.58
CA GLY A 170 -29.77 -6.42 5.38
C GLY A 170 -28.71 -5.53 4.73
N ALA A 171 -29.10 -4.43 4.09
CA ALA A 171 -28.16 -3.54 3.39
C ALA A 171 -27.39 -2.60 4.33
N ILE A 172 -27.91 -2.35 5.53
CA ILE A 172 -27.34 -1.44 6.53
C ILE A 172 -27.05 -2.19 7.83
N THR A 173 -25.99 -1.82 8.54
CA THR A 173 -25.65 -2.39 9.86
C THR A 173 -25.23 -1.32 10.86
N ASN A 174 -24.96 -1.73 12.10
CA ASN A 174 -24.53 -0.88 13.21
C ASN A 174 -23.39 -1.52 14.00
N LYS A 175 -22.76 -0.75 14.90
CA LYS A 175 -21.64 -1.23 15.72
C LYS A 175 -22.01 -2.39 16.64
N GLU A 176 -23.23 -2.43 17.19
CA GLU A 176 -23.66 -3.50 18.09
C GLU A 176 -23.70 -4.85 17.38
N HIS A 177 -24.18 -4.89 16.14
CA HIS A 177 -24.17 -6.10 15.32
C HIS A 177 -22.74 -6.52 14.98
N ILE A 178 -21.90 -5.59 14.53
CA ILE A 178 -20.49 -5.88 14.21
C ILE A 178 -19.77 -6.46 15.42
N ASP A 179 -19.82 -5.78 16.57
CA ASP A 179 -19.20 -6.21 17.83
C ASP A 179 -19.62 -7.63 18.23
N SER A 180 -20.92 -7.94 18.10
CA SER A 180 -21.44 -9.27 18.44
C SER A 180 -20.96 -10.41 17.53
N ARG A 181 -20.35 -10.07 16.37
CA ARG A 181 -19.96 -11.03 15.32
C ARG A 181 -18.45 -11.08 15.08
N LEU A 182 -17.64 -10.18 15.65
CA LEU A 182 -16.20 -10.09 15.38
C LEU A 182 -15.43 -11.41 15.63
N SER A 183 -15.93 -12.28 16.52
CA SER A 183 -15.33 -13.59 16.80
C SER A 183 -15.80 -14.73 15.89
N ASP A 184 -16.79 -14.49 15.03
CA ASP A 184 -17.41 -15.54 14.25
C ASP A 184 -16.62 -15.81 12.96
N ALA A 185 -16.33 -17.08 12.70
CA ALA A 185 -15.59 -17.49 11.50
C ALA A 185 -16.33 -17.19 10.18
N ASP A 186 -17.66 -17.01 10.24
CA ASP A 186 -18.52 -16.69 9.10
C ASP A 186 -18.76 -15.18 8.93
N PHE A 187 -17.98 -14.32 9.59
CA PHE A 187 -18.09 -12.86 9.51
C PHE A 187 -16.75 -12.22 9.14
N VAL A 188 -16.81 -11.15 8.35
CA VAL A 188 -15.63 -10.32 8.03
C VAL A 188 -16.03 -8.86 7.90
N VAL A 189 -15.16 -7.99 8.41
CA VAL A 189 -15.31 -6.54 8.32
C VAL A 189 -14.22 -5.97 7.42
N ILE A 190 -14.61 -5.20 6.42
CA ILE A 190 -13.70 -4.53 5.47
C ILE A 190 -13.57 -3.06 5.87
N ASP A 191 -12.34 -2.62 6.14
CA ASP A 191 -11.98 -1.20 6.17
C ASP A 191 -11.60 -0.76 4.76
N THR A 192 -12.32 0.20 4.22
CA THR A 192 -12.11 0.72 2.84
C THR A 192 -11.27 1.99 2.79
N ARG A 193 -10.71 2.39 3.94
CA ARG A 193 -9.90 3.59 4.10
C ARG A 193 -8.46 3.38 3.63
N THR A 194 -7.76 4.50 3.50
CA THR A 194 -6.34 4.54 3.14
C THR A 194 -5.47 3.90 4.23
N ASP A 195 -4.25 3.52 3.88
CA ASP A 195 -3.28 2.96 4.84
C ASP A 195 -3.07 3.88 6.03
N ALA A 196 -2.95 5.19 5.80
CA ALA A 196 -2.77 6.16 6.87
C ALA A 196 -3.89 6.08 7.92
N GLU A 197 -5.15 6.05 7.47
CA GLU A 197 -6.31 5.92 8.35
C GLU A 197 -6.34 4.55 9.06
N PHE A 198 -5.99 3.47 8.35
CA PHE A 198 -5.97 2.11 8.91
C PHE A 198 -4.89 1.93 9.98
N ILE A 199 -3.68 2.47 9.77
CA ILE A 199 -2.56 2.29 10.69
C ILE A 199 -2.67 3.15 11.94
N GLY A 200 -3.40 4.28 11.94
CA GLY A 200 -3.50 5.10 13.15
C GLY A 200 -3.78 6.58 12.95
N TRP A 201 -3.64 7.14 11.74
CA TRP A 201 -3.80 8.56 11.52
C TRP A 201 -5.28 9.00 11.60
N THR A 202 -5.56 10.09 12.32
CA THR A 202 -6.88 10.70 12.46
C THR A 202 -7.04 11.88 11.49
N LEU A 203 -7.13 11.58 10.20
CA LEU A 203 -7.08 12.58 9.13
C LEU A 203 -8.33 13.48 9.07
N TYR A 204 -9.44 13.08 9.70
CA TYR A 204 -10.71 13.79 9.63
C TYR A 204 -11.24 14.24 11.00
N GLY A 205 -10.46 14.06 12.07
CA GLY A 205 -10.82 14.47 13.43
C GLY A 205 -11.52 13.38 14.24
N GLU A 206 -11.33 12.12 13.86
CA GLU A 206 -11.81 10.96 14.62
C GLU A 206 -11.24 10.96 16.05
N GLU A 207 -12.04 10.57 17.05
CA GLU A 207 -11.60 10.58 18.46
C GLU A 207 -10.49 9.55 18.77
N ARG A 208 -10.43 8.47 17.97
CA ARG A 208 -9.43 7.41 18.07
C ARG A 208 -8.96 7.02 16.67
N GLY A 209 -7.66 6.91 16.50
CA GLY A 209 -7.02 6.47 15.26
C GLY A 209 -6.97 4.94 15.14
N GLY A 210 -6.77 4.46 13.92
CA GLY A 210 -6.66 3.03 13.60
C GLY A 210 -7.98 2.45 13.11
N HIS A 211 -8.13 1.13 13.23
CA HIS A 211 -9.22 0.35 12.63
C HIS A 211 -9.93 -0.53 13.66
N ILE A 212 -11.13 -1.02 13.31
CA ILE A 212 -11.87 -2.00 14.11
C ILE A 212 -11.02 -3.28 14.25
N THR A 213 -10.82 -3.76 15.48
CA THR A 213 -10.07 -4.99 15.76
C THR A 213 -10.56 -6.16 14.90
N GLY A 214 -9.64 -6.83 14.21
CA GLY A 214 -9.95 -7.94 13.30
C GLY A 214 -10.46 -7.57 11.91
N ALA A 215 -10.61 -6.28 11.58
CA ALA A 215 -10.94 -5.85 10.22
C ALA A 215 -9.78 -6.11 9.24
N VAL A 216 -10.14 -6.39 7.99
CA VAL A 216 -9.20 -6.46 6.86
C VAL A 216 -9.28 -5.19 6.04
N GLN A 217 -8.14 -4.73 5.53
CA GLN A 217 -8.08 -3.49 4.76
C GLN A 217 -8.19 -3.79 3.26
N ILE A 218 -9.11 -3.12 2.57
CA ILE A 218 -9.16 -3.08 1.11
C ILE A 218 -9.48 -1.64 0.68
N PRO A 219 -8.46 -0.78 0.47
CA PRO A 219 -8.64 0.61 0.07
C PRO A 219 -9.53 0.78 -1.16
N TYR A 220 -10.32 1.84 -1.16
CA TYR A 220 -11.24 2.16 -2.25
C TYR A 220 -10.54 2.27 -3.62
N GLU A 221 -9.32 2.81 -3.63
CA GLU A 221 -8.52 3.06 -4.81
C GLU A 221 -8.12 1.76 -5.53
N TRP A 222 -8.05 0.64 -4.80
CA TRP A 222 -7.65 -0.66 -5.34
C TRP A 222 -8.75 -1.35 -6.15
N TYR A 223 -9.97 -0.82 -6.18
CA TYR A 223 -11.07 -1.42 -6.93
C TYR A 223 -11.01 -1.16 -8.44
N PHE A 224 -10.10 -0.29 -8.89
CA PHE A 224 -10.10 0.25 -10.24
C PHE A 224 -8.82 -0.10 -11.01
N LYS A 225 -8.97 -0.22 -12.32
CA LYS A 225 -7.86 -0.26 -13.29
C LYS A 225 -7.36 1.16 -13.57
N THR A 226 -6.23 1.24 -14.28
CA THR A 226 -5.65 2.52 -14.72
C THR A 226 -6.62 3.36 -15.57
N ASP A 227 -7.50 2.72 -16.36
CA ASP A 227 -8.52 3.38 -17.19
C ASP A 227 -9.81 3.73 -16.43
N LYS A 228 -9.78 3.62 -15.09
CA LYS A 228 -10.87 3.94 -14.16
C LYS A 228 -12.05 2.96 -14.16
N THR A 229 -12.05 1.96 -15.02
CA THR A 229 -13.01 0.86 -14.91
C THR A 229 -12.73 0.02 -13.67
N ILE A 230 -13.75 -0.65 -13.14
CA ILE A 230 -13.58 -1.60 -12.04
C ILE A 230 -12.69 -2.77 -12.51
N LEU A 231 -11.88 -3.35 -11.61
CA LEU A 231 -11.13 -4.59 -11.87
C LEU A 231 -12.00 -5.66 -12.52
N ASP A 232 -11.41 -6.63 -13.25
CA ASP A 232 -12.21 -7.75 -13.75
C ASP A 232 -12.60 -8.70 -12.61
N TYR A 233 -13.65 -9.51 -12.79
CA TYR A 233 -14.14 -10.44 -11.76
C TYR A 233 -13.03 -11.33 -11.17
N ALA A 234 -12.10 -11.80 -12.01
CA ALA A 234 -11.01 -12.66 -11.57
C ALA A 234 -10.06 -11.93 -10.60
N ASP A 235 -9.67 -10.71 -10.94
CA ASP A 235 -8.74 -9.90 -10.13
C ASP A 235 -9.43 -9.41 -8.85
N MET A 236 -10.70 -8.98 -8.95
CA MET A 236 -11.51 -8.61 -7.79
C MET A 236 -11.71 -9.79 -6.83
N LYS A 237 -11.90 -11.01 -7.37
CA LYS A 237 -11.98 -12.24 -6.57
C LYS A 237 -10.68 -12.52 -5.84
N VAL A 238 -9.53 -12.40 -6.51
CA VAL A 238 -8.22 -12.55 -5.89
C VAL A 238 -8.04 -11.53 -4.77
N LEU A 239 -8.37 -10.26 -5.02
CA LEU A 239 -8.25 -9.18 -4.03
C LEU A 239 -9.05 -9.43 -2.75
N PHE A 240 -10.30 -9.90 -2.90
CA PHE A 240 -11.18 -10.20 -1.77
C PHE A 240 -10.72 -11.46 -1.01
N GLU A 241 -10.47 -12.55 -1.73
CA GLU A 241 -10.16 -13.83 -1.11
C GLU A 241 -8.76 -13.89 -0.50
N SER A 242 -7.79 -13.12 -1.01
CA SER A 242 -6.45 -13.01 -0.40
C SER A 242 -6.52 -12.42 1.01
N ARG A 243 -7.61 -11.74 1.35
CA ARG A 243 -7.90 -11.15 2.66
C ARG A 243 -9.03 -11.89 3.39
N GLY A 244 -9.34 -13.11 2.96
CA GLY A 244 -10.34 -13.96 3.61
C GLY A 244 -11.78 -13.46 3.45
N VAL A 245 -12.05 -12.55 2.52
CA VAL A 245 -13.41 -12.14 2.16
C VAL A 245 -13.95 -13.13 1.12
N THR A 246 -14.86 -14.00 1.55
CA THR A 246 -15.41 -15.10 0.74
C THR A 246 -16.94 -15.09 0.81
N LYS A 247 -17.61 -15.62 -0.23
CA LYS A 247 -19.07 -15.54 -0.40
C LYS A 247 -19.89 -16.28 0.66
N ASP A 248 -19.28 -17.24 1.35
CA ASP A 248 -19.89 -17.98 2.45
C ASP A 248 -19.98 -17.16 3.75
N LYS A 249 -19.26 -16.03 3.83
CA LYS A 249 -19.28 -15.12 4.97
C LYS A 249 -20.30 -14.02 4.81
N GLU A 250 -20.71 -13.48 5.94
CA GLU A 250 -21.29 -12.15 6.02
C GLU A 250 -20.19 -11.09 5.98
N VAL A 251 -20.39 -10.10 5.12
CA VAL A 251 -19.42 -9.05 4.83
C VAL A 251 -20.01 -7.70 5.21
N THR A 252 -19.33 -6.99 6.09
CA THR A 252 -19.67 -5.60 6.42
C THR A 252 -18.53 -4.71 5.99
N ALA A 253 -18.82 -3.63 5.27
CA ALA A 253 -17.83 -2.61 4.94
C ALA A 253 -18.04 -1.34 5.76
N TYR A 254 -16.95 -0.68 6.14
CA TYR A 254 -16.96 0.66 6.74
C TYR A 254 -15.85 1.55 6.15
N CYS A 255 -15.99 2.85 6.34
CA CYS A 255 -14.94 3.81 6.03
C CYS A 255 -14.90 4.90 7.11
N THR A 256 -14.69 6.15 6.72
CA THR A 256 -14.82 7.30 7.64
C THR A 256 -16.29 7.52 8.02
N ALA A 257 -17.17 7.67 7.02
CA ALA A 257 -18.58 8.07 7.19
C ALA A 257 -19.54 7.36 6.19
N GLY A 258 -19.30 6.09 5.89
CA GLY A 258 -20.24 5.27 5.10
C GLY A 258 -20.28 5.51 3.58
N ILE A 259 -19.34 6.29 3.00
CA ILE A 259 -19.31 6.61 1.56
C ILE A 259 -18.50 5.57 0.76
N ARG A 260 -17.19 5.43 1.02
CA ARG A 260 -16.31 4.44 0.34
C ARG A 260 -16.82 3.01 0.54
N SER A 261 -17.28 2.72 1.75
CA SER A 261 -17.84 1.42 2.12
C SER A 261 -19.16 1.08 1.43
N ALA A 262 -19.96 2.08 1.06
CA ALA A 262 -21.14 1.86 0.23
C ALA A 262 -20.76 1.39 -1.19
N TYR A 263 -19.60 1.83 -1.70
CA TYR A 263 -19.07 1.28 -2.95
C TYR A 263 -18.57 -0.16 -2.78
N ALA A 264 -17.93 -0.49 -1.65
CA ALA A 264 -17.60 -1.90 -1.35
C ALA A 264 -18.85 -2.78 -1.21
N TYR A 265 -19.94 -2.26 -0.64
CA TYR A 265 -21.25 -2.93 -0.65
C TYR A 265 -21.72 -3.21 -2.09
N PHE A 266 -21.67 -2.22 -2.98
CA PHE A 266 -21.98 -2.40 -4.39
C PHE A 266 -21.11 -3.50 -5.02
N LEU A 267 -19.80 -3.51 -4.76
CA LEU A 267 -18.90 -4.55 -5.27
C LEU A 267 -19.24 -5.93 -4.73
N CYS A 268 -19.57 -6.05 -3.43
CA CYS A 268 -20.05 -7.30 -2.86
C CYS A 268 -21.30 -7.80 -3.62
N ARG A 269 -22.27 -6.91 -3.87
CA ARG A 269 -23.48 -7.25 -4.65
C ARG A 269 -23.14 -7.64 -6.08
N LEU A 270 -22.30 -6.88 -6.79
CA LEU A 270 -21.83 -7.18 -8.15
C LEU A 270 -21.12 -8.55 -8.22
N MET A 271 -20.30 -8.85 -7.22
CA MET A 271 -19.58 -10.12 -7.07
C MET A 271 -20.50 -11.28 -6.68
N GLY A 272 -21.75 -11.04 -6.29
CA GLY A 272 -22.72 -12.07 -5.91
C GLY A 272 -22.64 -12.52 -4.45
N TYR A 273 -22.23 -11.64 -3.53
CA TYR A 273 -22.34 -11.85 -2.09
C TYR A 273 -23.76 -11.54 -1.64
N GLU A 274 -24.41 -12.49 -0.97
CA GLU A 274 -25.81 -12.35 -0.54
C GLU A 274 -25.94 -11.66 0.83
N ARG A 275 -24.92 -11.79 1.69
CA ARG A 275 -24.87 -11.26 3.05
C ARG A 275 -23.87 -10.10 3.12
N ALA A 276 -24.20 -8.98 2.48
CA ALA A 276 -23.36 -7.79 2.48
C ALA A 276 -24.09 -6.60 3.11
N SER A 277 -23.38 -5.77 3.89
CA SER A 277 -23.94 -4.55 4.47
C SER A 277 -22.94 -3.40 4.50
N ASN A 278 -23.45 -2.17 4.49
CA ASN A 278 -22.68 -0.95 4.74
C ASN A 278 -22.90 -0.49 6.19
N TYR A 279 -21.83 -0.29 6.93
CA TYR A 279 -21.89 0.38 8.23
C TYR A 279 -21.83 1.89 7.99
N ASP A 280 -23.01 2.51 7.89
CA ASP A 280 -23.18 3.92 7.53
C ASP A 280 -22.42 4.88 8.45
N ALA A 281 -22.64 4.75 9.76
CA ALA A 281 -22.01 5.61 10.76
C ALA A 281 -20.49 5.40 10.87
N SER A 282 -20.00 4.22 10.42
CA SER A 282 -18.59 3.97 10.11
C SER A 282 -17.64 4.26 11.29
N ILE A 283 -16.36 4.56 11.03
CA ILE A 283 -15.37 4.74 12.10
C ILE A 283 -15.69 5.96 12.99
N TRP A 284 -16.40 6.99 12.52
CA TRP A 284 -16.82 8.10 13.37
C TRP A 284 -17.62 7.62 14.58
N ASP A 285 -18.57 6.71 14.35
CA ASP A 285 -19.40 6.14 15.42
C ASP A 285 -18.63 5.12 16.27
N TRP A 286 -17.81 4.26 15.65
CA TRP A 286 -17.00 3.28 16.40
C TRP A 286 -15.95 3.96 17.29
N ALA A 287 -15.21 4.93 16.74
CA ALA A 287 -14.13 5.62 17.42
C ALA A 287 -14.62 6.49 18.58
N ALA A 288 -15.80 7.12 18.47
CA ALA A 288 -16.40 7.91 19.56
C ALA A 288 -17.04 7.04 20.67
N ALA A 289 -17.23 5.75 20.42
CA ALA A 289 -17.85 4.84 21.40
C ALA A 289 -16.87 4.42 22.52
N ASN A 290 -17.41 3.83 23.59
CA ASN A 290 -16.63 3.41 24.76
C ASN A 290 -15.51 2.41 24.36
N PRO A 291 -14.22 2.76 24.55
CA PRO A 291 -13.09 1.92 24.15
C PRO A 291 -13.00 0.57 24.90
N ALA A 292 -13.66 0.44 26.05
CA ALA A 292 -13.73 -0.82 26.79
C ALA A 292 -14.70 -1.85 26.15
N ILE A 293 -15.53 -1.42 25.20
CA ILE A 293 -16.49 -2.26 24.48
C ILE A 293 -16.06 -2.36 23.02
N TYR A 294 -15.86 -1.22 22.36
CA TYR A 294 -15.56 -1.14 20.94
C TYR A 294 -14.06 -1.02 20.71
N ALA A 295 -13.40 -2.17 20.61
CA ALA A 295 -11.96 -2.28 20.44
C ALA A 295 -11.49 -1.75 19.08
N MET A 296 -10.33 -1.11 19.07
CA MET A 296 -9.62 -0.66 17.87
C MET A 296 -8.17 -1.08 17.97
N GLU A 297 -7.56 -1.34 16.82
CA GLU A 297 -6.12 -1.58 16.67
C GLU A 297 -5.48 -0.45 15.86
N SER A 298 -4.23 -0.15 16.19
CA SER A 298 -3.36 0.74 15.41
C SER A 298 -1.94 0.19 15.41
N LEU A 299 -1.15 0.63 14.45
CA LEU A 299 0.29 0.41 14.41
C LEU A 299 0.94 1.25 15.52
N ALA A 300 1.71 0.62 16.41
CA ALA A 300 2.20 1.27 17.63
C ALA A 300 3.02 2.54 17.36
N ARG A 301 3.76 2.58 16.24
CA ARG A 301 4.59 3.71 15.81
C ARG A 301 4.14 4.25 14.45
N PHE A 302 2.82 4.38 14.27
CA PHE A 302 2.20 4.82 13.00
C PHE A 302 2.70 6.18 12.50
N ASP A 303 3.10 7.07 13.40
CA ASP A 303 3.60 8.42 13.10
C ASP A 303 4.91 8.41 12.29
N LYS A 304 5.62 7.28 12.29
CA LYS A 304 6.84 7.06 11.52
C LYS A 304 6.58 6.60 10.09
N VAL A 305 5.33 6.27 9.74
CA VAL A 305 4.91 5.93 8.37
C VAL A 305 4.02 7.05 7.86
N VAL A 306 4.60 7.92 7.04
CA VAL A 306 3.95 9.15 6.57
C VAL A 306 3.46 8.98 5.14
N SER A 307 2.35 9.64 4.79
CA SER A 307 1.83 9.66 3.42
C SER A 307 2.52 10.76 2.58
N PRO A 308 2.45 10.68 1.24
CA PRO A 308 2.89 11.79 0.38
C PRO A 308 2.22 13.13 0.73
N ALA A 309 0.96 13.11 1.18
CA ALA A 309 0.23 14.30 1.59
C ALA A 309 0.83 14.93 2.87
N TRP A 310 1.23 14.11 3.84
CA TRP A 310 1.94 14.56 5.03
C TRP A 310 3.27 15.23 4.67
N VAL A 311 4.05 14.64 3.76
CA VAL A 311 5.32 15.23 3.28
C VAL A 311 5.09 16.55 2.55
N LYS A 312 4.04 16.64 1.72
CA LYS A 312 3.66 17.90 1.06
C LYS A 312 3.34 18.98 2.09
N GLN A 313 2.57 18.65 3.13
CA GLN A 313 2.21 19.58 4.19
C GLN A 313 3.42 20.01 5.02
N LEU A 314 4.34 19.10 5.36
CA LEU A 314 5.62 19.44 6.00
C LEU A 314 6.36 20.51 5.19
N ARG A 315 6.50 20.30 3.88
CA ARG A 315 7.18 21.26 3.01
C ARG A 315 6.46 22.61 2.96
N GLU A 316 5.15 22.60 2.94
CA GLU A 316 4.34 23.82 2.97
C GLU A 316 4.48 24.57 4.29
N TYR A 317 4.53 23.84 5.41
CA TYR A 317 4.77 24.38 6.74
C TYR A 317 6.14 25.09 6.84
N HIS A 318 7.21 24.51 6.32
CA HIS A 318 8.54 25.12 6.39
C HIS A 318 8.83 26.18 5.31
N LYS A 319 7.90 26.50 4.40
CA LYS A 319 8.12 27.57 3.42
C LYS A 319 8.31 28.92 4.15
N PRO A 320 9.28 29.76 3.74
CA PRO A 320 9.44 31.09 4.31
C PRO A 320 8.14 31.91 4.22
N GLY A 321 7.67 32.40 5.36
CA GLY A 321 6.44 33.18 5.46
C GLY A 321 5.13 32.38 5.36
N SER A 322 5.20 31.05 5.42
CA SER A 322 4.01 30.19 5.45
C SER A 322 3.18 30.39 6.72
N ASP A 323 1.86 30.35 6.57
CA ASP A 323 0.86 30.35 7.63
C ASP A 323 0.12 29.01 7.74
N THR A 324 0.49 28.00 6.93
CA THR A 324 -0.14 26.68 6.97
C THR A 324 0.15 25.98 8.30
N ASP A 325 -0.76 25.13 8.77
CA ASP A 325 -0.54 24.31 9.97
C ASP A 325 0.53 23.25 9.73
N ALA A 326 1.24 22.88 10.80
CA ALA A 326 2.14 21.73 10.81
C ALA A 326 1.36 20.46 10.47
N PRO A 327 1.99 19.48 9.79
CA PRO A 327 1.33 18.21 9.61
C PRO A 327 1.09 17.52 10.98
N PRO A 328 0.06 16.67 11.11
CA PRO A 328 -0.21 15.95 12.36
C PRO A 328 1.01 15.16 12.85
N GLU A 329 1.14 14.98 14.16
CA GLU A 329 2.30 14.32 14.80
C GLU A 329 3.67 14.93 14.44
N TYR A 330 3.69 16.22 14.06
CA TYR A 330 4.90 17.02 13.87
C TYR A 330 4.89 18.19 14.85
N SER A 331 5.59 18.03 15.98
CA SER A 331 5.56 18.97 17.10
C SER A 331 6.63 20.06 17.03
N TYR A 332 7.47 20.04 16.00
CA TYR A 332 8.56 20.99 15.84
C TYR A 332 8.10 22.32 15.22
N ASP A 333 8.82 23.39 15.51
CA ASP A 333 8.57 24.71 14.92
C ASP A 333 9.08 24.81 13.47
N ARG A 334 8.81 25.94 12.81
CA ARG A 334 9.18 26.17 11.40
C ARG A 334 10.69 26.27 11.17
N ASP A 335 11.48 26.55 12.20
CA ASP A 335 12.93 26.68 12.12
C ASP A 335 13.64 25.32 12.35
N HIS A 336 12.91 24.31 12.82
CA HIS A 336 13.43 22.95 12.95
C HIS A 336 13.87 22.40 11.59
N LYS A 337 15.02 21.75 11.61
CA LYS A 337 15.67 21.22 10.42
C LYS A 337 15.02 19.91 10.02
N TYR A 338 14.60 19.83 8.76
CA TYR A 338 14.20 18.58 8.13
C TYR A 338 14.98 18.34 6.84
N ILE A 339 15.16 17.07 6.48
CA ILE A 339 15.76 16.64 5.21
C ILE A 339 14.89 15.54 4.60
N ILE A 340 14.71 15.61 3.28
CA ILE A 340 14.06 14.54 2.50
C ILE A 340 15.13 13.83 1.69
N PHE A 341 15.26 12.51 1.87
CA PHE A 341 16.12 11.66 1.06
C PHE A 341 15.30 10.76 0.15
N GLU A 342 15.66 10.80 -1.12
CA GLU A 342 15.45 9.70 -2.04
C GLU A 342 16.64 8.75 -1.90
N THR A 343 16.42 7.44 -1.81
CA THR A 343 17.51 6.47 -1.65
C THR A 343 17.45 5.33 -2.64
N GLN A 344 18.56 5.09 -3.32
CA GLN A 344 18.78 4.03 -4.29
C GLN A 344 20.28 3.70 -4.35
N TRP A 345 20.63 2.59 -5.01
CA TRP A 345 22.01 2.31 -5.34
C TRP A 345 22.53 3.19 -6.50
N GLY A 346 23.75 3.67 -6.37
CA GLY A 346 24.49 4.39 -7.41
C GLY A 346 24.76 5.84 -7.02
N THR A 347 25.79 6.44 -7.62
CA THR A 347 26.08 7.85 -7.37
C THR A 347 25.04 8.77 -8.02
N ILE A 348 25.07 10.08 -7.75
CA ILE A 348 24.22 11.04 -8.46
C ILE A 348 24.37 11.00 -9.99
N ASP A 349 25.55 10.58 -10.48
CA ASP A 349 25.79 10.38 -11.91
C ASP A 349 25.01 9.17 -12.45
N ASP A 350 24.74 8.16 -11.61
CA ASP A 350 24.00 6.94 -11.94
C ASP A 350 22.49 7.05 -11.66
N ALA A 351 22.09 7.97 -10.76
CA ALA A 351 20.72 8.16 -10.24
C ALA A 351 19.71 8.69 -11.28
N THR A 352 19.40 7.87 -12.29
CA THR A 352 18.59 8.25 -13.44
C THR A 352 17.13 8.50 -13.07
N ALA A 353 16.56 7.70 -12.17
CA ALA A 353 15.18 7.87 -11.69
C ALA A 353 15.00 9.22 -10.98
N TYR A 354 15.86 9.51 -9.99
CA TYR A 354 15.91 10.80 -9.31
C TYR A 354 16.00 11.97 -10.31
N LYS A 355 16.94 11.93 -11.26
CA LYS A 355 17.11 13.00 -12.26
C LYS A 355 15.90 13.15 -13.20
N ALA A 356 15.14 12.09 -13.46
CA ALA A 356 13.90 12.15 -14.24
C ALA A 356 12.75 12.79 -13.43
N GLY A 357 12.83 12.71 -12.11
CA GLY A 357 12.01 13.47 -11.18
C GLY A 357 12.07 12.92 -9.77
N HIS A 358 11.98 13.81 -8.79
CA HIS A 358 11.97 13.48 -7.37
C HIS A 358 10.99 14.37 -6.59
N ILE A 359 10.73 14.03 -5.33
CA ILE A 359 9.99 14.90 -4.41
C ILE A 359 10.76 16.24 -4.32
N PRO A 360 10.10 17.40 -4.47
CA PRO A 360 10.81 18.66 -4.46
C PRO A 360 11.58 18.92 -3.15
N GLY A 361 12.83 19.36 -3.25
CA GLY A 361 13.77 19.51 -2.13
C GLY A 361 14.45 18.23 -1.67
N ALA A 362 14.10 17.06 -2.24
CA ALA A 362 14.76 15.81 -1.89
C ALA A 362 16.21 15.77 -2.40
N ILE A 363 17.09 15.18 -1.60
CA ILE A 363 18.49 14.89 -1.92
C ILE A 363 18.61 13.40 -2.26
N HIS A 364 19.37 13.07 -3.30
CA HIS A 364 19.71 11.68 -3.58
C HIS A 364 20.73 11.17 -2.56
N SER A 365 20.38 10.09 -1.87
CA SER A 365 21.21 9.38 -0.90
C SER A 365 21.64 8.04 -1.50
N ASN A 366 22.90 7.93 -1.87
CA ASN A 366 23.47 6.69 -2.38
C ASN A 366 23.65 5.70 -1.22
N SER A 367 23.15 4.48 -1.36
CA SER A 367 23.30 3.44 -0.32
C SER A 367 24.77 3.13 0.01
N ASP A 368 25.65 3.20 -0.98
CA ASP A 368 27.10 3.02 -0.87
C ASP A 368 27.80 4.05 0.05
N ASN A 369 27.12 5.14 0.42
CA ASN A 369 27.67 6.12 1.37
C ASN A 369 27.79 5.57 2.79
N TYR A 370 27.01 4.55 3.15
CA TYR A 370 26.89 4.03 4.51
C TYR A 370 27.46 2.62 4.67
N GLU A 371 28.03 2.08 3.60
CA GLU A 371 28.46 0.70 3.51
C GLU A 371 29.88 0.60 2.93
N ASN A 372 30.59 -0.48 3.23
CA ASN A 372 31.98 -0.69 2.80
C ASN A 372 32.15 -1.05 1.31
N ASN A 373 31.13 -0.73 0.49
CA ASN A 373 31.08 -0.92 -0.96
C ASN A 373 31.39 -2.36 -1.39
N TYR A 374 31.68 -2.49 -2.69
CA TYR A 374 32.09 -3.73 -3.31
C TYR A 374 33.25 -4.42 -2.55
N PRO A 375 33.19 -5.75 -2.30
CA PRO A 375 32.16 -6.70 -2.72
C PRO A 375 31.17 -7.09 -1.61
N ARG A 376 31.07 -6.32 -0.52
CA ARG A 376 30.37 -6.76 0.71
C ARG A 376 29.13 -5.97 1.08
N TRP A 377 29.14 -4.65 0.89
CA TRP A 377 28.02 -3.77 1.29
C TRP A 377 27.63 -3.93 2.76
N PHE A 378 28.62 -4.18 3.63
CA PHE A 378 28.40 -4.23 5.08
C PHE A 378 28.39 -2.80 5.62
N LEU A 379 27.65 -2.61 6.71
CA LEU A 379 27.57 -1.32 7.39
C LEU A 379 28.98 -0.81 7.72
N LEU A 380 29.20 0.49 7.54
CA LEU A 380 30.45 1.13 7.93
C LEU A 380 30.67 1.04 9.46
N PRO A 381 31.93 1.03 9.93
CA PRO A 381 32.22 1.24 11.34
C PRO A 381 31.60 2.53 11.87
N ASP A 382 31.20 2.56 13.14
CA ASP A 382 30.41 3.63 13.76
C ASP A 382 30.97 5.04 13.51
N ASP A 383 32.29 5.23 13.59
CA ASP A 383 32.95 6.51 13.35
C ASP A 383 32.82 6.99 11.90
N GLN A 384 33.03 6.08 10.94
CA GLN A 384 32.86 6.36 9.51
C GLN A 384 31.39 6.53 9.14
N LEU A 385 30.48 5.78 9.78
CA LEU A 385 29.05 5.92 9.60
C LEU A 385 28.58 7.32 10.04
N HIS A 386 29.01 7.77 11.21
CA HIS A 386 28.70 9.11 11.71
C HIS A 386 29.31 10.20 10.81
N GLU A 387 30.52 10.02 10.29
CA GLU A 387 31.12 10.92 9.30
C GLU A 387 30.26 10.99 8.02
N ALA A 388 29.80 9.85 7.50
CA ALA A 388 28.93 9.79 6.32
C ALA A 388 27.58 10.47 6.56
N MET A 389 26.95 10.24 7.72
CA MET A 389 25.70 10.90 8.12
C MET A 389 25.87 12.42 8.22
N GLY A 390 26.94 12.88 8.86
CA GLY A 390 27.30 14.30 8.92
C GLY A 390 27.55 14.91 7.54
N GLY A 391 28.22 14.17 6.64
CA GLY A 391 28.43 14.53 5.24
C GLY A 391 27.13 14.75 4.45
N MET A 392 26.08 14.00 4.77
CA MET A 392 24.74 14.17 4.22
C MET A 392 23.93 15.27 4.91
N GLY A 393 24.53 15.99 5.86
CA GLY A 393 23.92 17.11 6.54
C GLY A 393 23.01 16.70 7.69
N ILE A 394 23.13 15.49 8.22
CA ILE A 394 22.26 15.00 9.31
C ILE A 394 22.89 15.34 10.67
N THR A 395 22.06 15.81 11.62
CA THR A 395 22.36 15.89 13.06
C THR A 395 21.45 14.93 13.82
N LYS A 396 21.74 14.67 15.10
CA LYS A 396 20.90 13.81 15.94
C LYS A 396 19.42 14.23 15.96
N ASP A 397 19.17 15.54 15.98
CA ASP A 397 17.85 16.17 16.07
C ASP A 397 17.22 16.53 14.71
N THR A 398 17.85 16.21 13.58
CA THR A 398 17.24 16.46 12.25
C THR A 398 16.06 15.52 12.05
N THR A 399 14.89 16.04 11.66
CA THR A 399 13.82 15.18 11.12
C THR A 399 14.22 14.69 9.73
N VAL A 400 14.40 13.39 9.55
CA VAL A 400 14.77 12.79 8.25
C VAL A 400 13.60 12.03 7.66
N ILE A 401 13.19 12.38 6.44
CA ILE A 401 12.13 11.73 5.69
C ILE A 401 12.80 10.90 4.59
N VAL A 402 12.60 9.59 4.58
CA VAL A 402 13.20 8.68 3.60
C VAL A 402 12.15 8.07 2.69
N TYR A 403 12.46 8.00 1.41
CA TYR A 403 11.63 7.32 0.42
C TYR A 403 12.50 6.72 -0.69
N SER A 404 11.92 5.77 -1.41
CA SER A 404 12.51 5.12 -2.57
C SER A 404 11.40 4.55 -3.44
N ASP A 405 11.72 4.21 -4.68
CA ASP A 405 10.88 3.34 -5.52
C ASP A 405 10.95 1.87 -5.08
N SER A 406 11.86 1.54 -4.15
CA SER A 406 11.97 0.25 -3.50
C SER A 406 11.82 0.39 -1.98
N PRO A 407 10.76 -0.18 -1.37
CA PRO A 407 10.59 -0.18 0.09
C PRO A 407 11.82 -0.71 0.83
N ILE A 408 12.54 -1.68 0.26
CA ILE A 408 13.76 -2.25 0.84
C ILE A 408 14.87 -1.19 0.98
N PHE A 409 15.13 -0.38 -0.05
CA PHE A 409 16.16 0.67 0.01
C PHE A 409 15.79 1.76 1.01
N ALA A 410 14.51 2.18 1.03
CA ALA A 410 14.02 3.16 2.00
C ALA A 410 14.12 2.62 3.43
N ALA A 411 13.73 1.37 3.67
CA ALA A 411 13.83 0.73 4.98
C ALA A 411 15.29 0.51 5.42
N ARG A 412 16.20 0.23 4.47
CA ARG A 412 17.64 0.11 4.76
C ARG A 412 18.20 1.44 5.25
N LEU A 413 17.96 2.54 4.53
CA LEU A 413 18.39 3.87 4.99
C LEU A 413 17.72 4.24 6.31
N TRP A 414 16.41 4.01 6.45
CA TRP A 414 15.68 4.21 7.70
C TRP A 414 16.38 3.50 8.88
N TRP A 415 16.68 2.21 8.73
CA TRP A 415 17.32 1.41 9.77
C TRP A 415 18.73 1.91 10.10
N ILE A 416 19.53 2.27 9.09
CA ILE A 416 20.88 2.82 9.28
C ILE A 416 20.83 4.10 10.12
N LEU A 417 19.91 5.01 9.81
CA LEU A 417 19.78 6.28 10.51
C LEU A 417 19.27 6.09 11.95
N MET A 418 18.32 5.18 12.13
CA MET A 418 17.84 4.79 13.46
C MET A 418 18.95 4.12 14.28
N TYR A 419 19.74 3.22 13.69
CA TYR A 419 20.92 2.63 14.32
C TYR A 419 21.97 3.70 14.66
N GLY A 420 22.24 4.65 13.76
CA GLY A 420 23.18 5.74 13.98
C GLY A 420 22.73 6.77 15.03
N GLY A 421 21.47 6.72 15.46
CA GLY A 421 20.98 7.55 16.57
C GLY A 421 20.25 8.84 16.16
N VAL A 422 19.70 8.91 14.95
CA VAL A 422 18.78 9.99 14.56
C VAL A 422 17.45 9.81 15.31
N GLU A 423 16.93 10.88 15.92
CA GLU A 423 15.76 10.79 16.81
C GLU A 423 14.40 10.73 16.06
N ASP A 424 14.27 11.36 14.88
CA ASP A 424 13.04 11.32 14.07
C ASP A 424 13.33 10.96 12.61
N VAL A 425 13.22 9.67 12.28
CA VAL A 425 13.29 9.18 10.90
C VAL A 425 11.92 8.65 10.47
N ARG A 426 11.36 9.20 9.39
CA ARG A 426 10.04 8.87 8.88
C ARG A 426 10.12 8.25 7.49
N PHE A 427 9.35 7.20 7.26
CA PHE A 427 9.26 6.45 6.01
C PHE A 427 8.05 6.93 5.20
N VAL A 428 8.24 7.28 3.92
CA VAL A 428 7.13 7.65 3.04
C VAL A 428 6.48 6.40 2.45
N ASN A 429 5.27 6.08 2.92
CA ASN A 429 4.50 4.94 2.43
C ASN A 429 4.03 5.18 0.98
N GLY A 430 4.31 4.24 0.08
CA GLY A 430 4.06 4.38 -1.36
C GLY A 430 5.17 5.11 -2.13
N GLY A 431 6.24 5.56 -1.46
CA GLY A 431 7.42 6.13 -2.13
C GLY A 431 7.11 7.30 -3.08
N TYR A 432 7.84 7.36 -4.20
CA TYR A 432 7.64 8.38 -5.22
C TYR A 432 6.44 8.10 -6.13
N GLU A 433 6.11 6.83 -6.37
CA GLU A 433 4.93 6.47 -7.15
C GLU A 433 3.65 7.00 -6.48
N GLY A 434 3.54 6.86 -5.17
CA GLY A 434 2.45 7.45 -4.38
C GLY A 434 2.41 8.98 -4.46
N TRP A 435 3.57 9.65 -4.52
CA TRP A 435 3.65 11.10 -4.71
C TRP A 435 3.08 11.53 -6.07
N ILE A 436 3.41 10.81 -7.14
CA ILE A 436 2.91 11.09 -8.48
C ILE A 436 1.43 10.71 -8.62
N ALA A 437 1.01 9.58 -8.04
CA ALA A 437 -0.38 9.14 -8.01
C ALA A 437 -1.29 10.16 -7.31
N ALA A 438 -0.79 10.84 -6.28
CA ALA A 438 -1.47 11.94 -5.61
C ALA A 438 -1.51 13.25 -6.44
N GLY A 439 -0.91 13.27 -7.64
CA GLY A 439 -0.90 14.43 -8.53
C GLY A 439 0.01 15.57 -8.07
N PHE A 440 0.96 15.29 -7.17
CA PHE A 440 1.85 16.31 -6.64
C PHE A 440 2.98 16.67 -7.61
N ALA A 441 3.43 17.92 -7.55
CA ALA A 441 4.49 18.41 -8.41
C ALA A 441 5.81 17.72 -8.09
N LYS A 442 6.56 17.35 -9.13
CA LYS A 442 7.93 16.84 -9.04
C LYS A 442 8.97 17.95 -9.27
N GLU A 443 10.19 17.72 -8.83
CA GLU A 443 11.37 18.52 -9.16
C GLU A 443 12.36 17.68 -9.98
N THR A 444 13.25 18.35 -10.74
CA THR A 444 14.34 17.71 -11.51
C THR A 444 15.70 18.35 -11.24
N THR A 445 15.74 19.38 -10.39
CA THR A 445 16.97 20.04 -9.96
C THR A 445 17.70 19.15 -8.98
N ILE A 446 18.95 18.81 -9.28
CA ILE A 446 19.79 18.06 -8.35
C ILE A 446 20.04 18.89 -7.09
N ASN A 447 19.61 18.38 -5.95
CA ASN A 447 19.87 18.98 -4.63
C ASN A 447 21.07 18.29 -3.99
N ALA A 448 22.00 19.08 -3.43
CA ALA A 448 23.16 18.58 -2.73
C ALA A 448 23.00 18.77 -1.20
N PRO A 449 23.52 17.84 -0.38
CA PRO A 449 23.53 18.01 1.06
C PRO A 449 24.46 19.17 1.47
N VAL A 450 24.17 19.76 2.62
CA VAL A 450 25.05 20.71 3.29
C VAL A 450 25.69 19.98 4.48
N PRO A 451 26.98 19.61 4.40
CA PRO A 451 27.63 18.84 5.46
C PRO A 451 27.59 19.53 6.82
N THR A 452 27.48 18.71 7.87
CA THR A 452 27.52 19.09 9.27
C THR A 452 28.32 18.05 10.08
N VAL A 453 28.46 18.27 11.37
CA VAL A 453 28.94 17.24 12.31
C VAL A 453 27.72 16.51 12.85
N PHE A 454 27.72 15.18 12.74
CA PHE A 454 26.75 14.33 13.42
C PHE A 454 27.18 14.10 14.87
N ASP A 455 26.24 14.25 15.80
CA ASP A 455 26.47 14.26 17.25
C ASP A 455 25.60 13.23 18.01
N GLY A 456 25.08 12.23 17.28
CA GLY A 456 24.34 11.11 17.83
C GLY A 456 25.21 10.00 18.40
N GLU A 457 24.55 9.03 19.03
CA GLU A 457 25.15 7.80 19.54
C GLU A 457 24.46 6.60 18.88
N VAL A 458 25.24 5.58 18.54
CA VAL A 458 24.69 4.36 17.95
C VAL A 458 23.76 3.64 18.94
N ASN A 459 22.75 2.95 18.41
CA ASN A 459 21.84 2.07 19.14
C ASN A 459 22.28 0.61 18.98
N PRO A 460 23.16 0.07 19.84
CA PRO A 460 23.73 -1.27 19.68
C PRO A 460 22.69 -2.39 19.74
N ASP A 461 21.53 -2.15 20.37
CA ASP A 461 20.45 -3.11 20.46
C ASP A 461 19.72 -3.33 19.13
N TYR A 462 20.00 -2.54 18.08
CA TYR A 462 19.31 -2.63 16.79
C TYR A 462 20.01 -3.59 15.82
N ILE A 463 21.26 -3.94 16.11
CA ILE A 463 22.12 -4.78 15.28
C ILE A 463 22.46 -6.09 16.02
N ALA A 464 22.50 -7.20 15.28
CA ALA A 464 23.20 -8.40 15.72
C ALA A 464 24.48 -8.52 14.89
N THR A 465 25.61 -8.74 15.54
CA THR A 465 26.87 -9.05 14.84
C THR A 465 26.92 -10.52 14.43
N THR A 466 27.84 -10.89 13.53
CA THR A 466 28.06 -12.31 13.21
C THR A 466 28.42 -13.12 14.45
N ASP A 467 29.13 -12.54 15.41
CA ASP A 467 29.49 -13.21 16.67
C ASP A 467 28.27 -13.39 17.57
N ASP A 468 27.36 -12.42 17.65
CA ASP A 468 26.08 -12.56 18.37
C ASP A 468 25.24 -13.71 17.79
N VAL A 469 25.14 -13.78 16.45
CA VAL A 469 24.41 -14.85 15.76
C VAL A 469 25.10 -16.19 15.98
N PHE A 470 26.43 -16.25 15.89
CA PHE A 470 27.19 -17.48 16.13
C PHE A 470 27.06 -17.98 17.59
N ALA A 471 26.96 -17.08 18.56
CA ALA A 471 26.73 -17.43 19.95
C ALA A 471 25.32 -17.98 20.23
N SER A 472 24.34 -17.72 19.35
CA SER A 472 22.91 -17.92 19.64
C SER A 472 22.12 -18.77 18.65
N TYR A 473 22.63 -19.06 17.44
CA TYR A 473 21.90 -19.79 16.38
C TYR A 473 21.43 -21.21 16.76
N VAL A 474 22.01 -21.81 17.81
CA VAL A 474 21.59 -23.12 18.34
C VAL A 474 20.51 -23.01 19.43
N ASN A 475 20.29 -21.83 20.00
CA ASN A 475 19.40 -21.59 21.14
C ASN A 475 17.96 -21.30 20.68
N THR A 476 17.35 -22.24 19.97
CA THR A 476 16.03 -22.08 19.32
C THR A 476 14.87 -21.83 20.30
N SER A 477 15.04 -22.14 21.59
CA SER A 477 14.07 -21.86 22.64
C SER A 477 14.03 -20.38 23.06
N SER A 478 15.09 -19.61 22.82
CA SER A 478 15.19 -18.20 23.20
C SER A 478 15.38 -17.26 22.01
N VAL A 479 15.86 -17.75 20.86
CA VAL A 479 16.07 -16.97 19.65
C VAL A 479 15.26 -17.52 18.48
N PHE A 480 14.62 -16.63 17.74
CA PHE A 480 14.03 -16.86 16.43
C PHE A 480 14.93 -16.20 15.38
N LEU A 481 15.63 -17.00 14.58
CA LEU A 481 16.44 -16.49 13.47
C LEU A 481 15.61 -16.50 12.18
N ALA A 482 15.16 -15.32 11.75
CA ALA A 482 14.26 -15.14 10.61
C ALA A 482 15.04 -14.90 9.32
N ASP A 483 15.06 -15.90 8.42
CA ASP A 483 15.61 -15.77 7.06
C ASP A 483 14.53 -15.22 6.12
N VAL A 484 14.70 -13.98 5.68
CA VAL A 484 13.71 -13.29 4.83
C VAL A 484 14.12 -13.26 3.35
N ARG A 485 14.98 -14.20 2.94
CA ARG A 485 15.37 -14.39 1.53
C ARG A 485 14.32 -15.19 0.75
N SER A 486 14.50 -15.29 -0.56
CA SER A 486 13.66 -16.19 -1.38
C SER A 486 13.80 -17.65 -0.94
N TYR A 487 12.77 -18.46 -1.21
CA TYR A 487 12.80 -19.87 -0.83
C TYR A 487 13.97 -20.63 -1.49
N ASP A 488 14.31 -20.30 -2.74
CA ASP A 488 15.44 -20.89 -3.46
C ASP A 488 16.80 -20.55 -2.81
N GLU A 489 16.94 -19.38 -2.18
CA GLU A 489 18.10 -19.02 -1.35
C GLU A 489 18.11 -19.79 -0.03
N TYR A 490 16.95 -19.86 0.66
CA TYR A 490 16.79 -20.54 1.95
C TYR A 490 17.17 -22.03 1.89
N ILE A 491 16.79 -22.73 0.83
CA ILE A 491 17.14 -24.15 0.63
C ILE A 491 18.54 -24.35 0.02
N GLY A 492 19.26 -23.27 -0.33
CA GLY A 492 20.62 -23.31 -0.87
C GLY A 492 20.71 -23.73 -2.34
N LYS A 493 19.65 -23.56 -3.12
CA LYS A 493 19.67 -23.81 -4.58
C LYS A 493 20.46 -22.71 -5.31
N ILE A 494 20.29 -21.48 -4.86
CA ILE A 494 21.04 -20.29 -5.31
C ILE A 494 21.63 -19.56 -4.10
N SER A 495 22.62 -18.69 -4.33
CA SER A 495 23.09 -17.75 -3.31
C SER A 495 22.18 -16.52 -3.20
N GLY A 496 21.47 -16.20 -4.28
CA GLY A 496 20.64 -14.99 -4.44
C GLY A 496 21.37 -13.85 -5.12
N TYR A 497 22.70 -13.88 -5.14
CA TYR A 497 23.54 -12.75 -5.51
C TYR A 497 24.64 -13.18 -6.47
N SER A 498 24.83 -12.42 -7.55
CA SER A 498 25.85 -12.68 -8.56
C SER A 498 27.28 -12.61 -8.01
N TYR A 499 27.46 -11.93 -6.89
CA TYR A 499 28.73 -11.68 -6.21
C TYR A 499 28.91 -12.52 -4.94
N VAL A 500 28.04 -13.50 -4.64
CA VAL A 500 28.18 -14.39 -3.46
C VAL A 500 28.27 -15.85 -3.91
N ALA A 501 29.37 -16.52 -3.57
CA ALA A 501 29.64 -17.89 -4.02
C ALA A 501 28.91 -18.94 -3.19
N GLN A 502 28.83 -18.70 -1.87
CA GLN A 502 28.31 -19.68 -0.92
C GLN A 502 26.79 -19.75 -0.97
N LYS A 503 26.25 -20.97 -0.87
CA LYS A 503 24.82 -21.27 -0.90
C LYS A 503 24.41 -22.02 0.36
N GLY A 504 23.16 -21.81 0.78
CA GLY A 504 22.59 -22.43 1.96
C GLY A 504 21.98 -21.37 2.89
N ARG A 505 21.76 -21.79 4.13
CA ARG A 505 21.25 -20.94 5.21
C ARG A 505 21.99 -21.19 6.52
N ILE A 506 21.79 -20.27 7.45
CA ILE A 506 22.23 -20.42 8.83
C ILE A 506 21.43 -21.57 9.47
N PRO A 507 22.05 -22.51 10.21
CA PRO A 507 21.31 -23.60 10.85
C PRO A 507 20.24 -23.07 11.81
N ASN A 508 19.10 -23.78 11.85
CA ASN A 508 17.91 -23.43 12.64
C ASN A 508 17.23 -22.10 12.29
N ALA A 509 17.69 -21.38 11.26
CA ALA A 509 16.92 -20.29 10.70
C ALA A 509 15.56 -20.79 10.19
N VAL A 510 14.52 -20.01 10.42
CA VAL A 510 13.17 -20.26 9.92
C VAL A 510 12.93 -19.32 8.75
N TRP A 511 12.41 -19.87 7.65
CA TRP A 511 12.03 -19.06 6.50
C TRP A 511 10.86 -18.16 6.87
N ALA A 512 11.12 -16.85 6.92
CA ALA A 512 10.16 -15.82 7.27
C ALA A 512 9.61 -15.14 6.02
N TYR A 513 9.34 -15.96 4.98
CA TYR A 513 8.88 -15.54 3.66
C TYR A 513 9.86 -14.62 2.91
N ASP A 514 9.61 -14.43 1.63
CA ASP A 514 10.48 -13.65 0.75
C ASP A 514 10.20 -12.15 0.89
N ALA A 515 11.14 -11.39 1.44
CA ALA A 515 11.01 -9.94 1.60
C ALA A 515 11.54 -9.12 0.41
N ASP A 516 11.82 -9.77 -0.73
CA ASP A 516 12.11 -9.07 -1.99
C ASP A 516 10.87 -8.33 -2.53
N ASP A 517 11.05 -7.14 -3.12
CA ASP A 517 9.95 -6.34 -3.66
C ASP A 517 9.16 -7.12 -4.72
N ALA A 518 9.85 -7.92 -5.54
CA ALA A 518 9.22 -8.71 -6.59
C ALA A 518 8.32 -9.84 -6.07
N SER A 519 8.46 -10.21 -4.79
CA SER A 519 7.62 -11.25 -4.17
C SER A 519 6.21 -10.72 -3.83
N GLY A 520 6.08 -9.42 -3.54
CA GLY A 520 4.85 -8.80 -3.03
C GLY A 520 4.38 -9.34 -1.68
N VAL A 521 5.22 -10.03 -0.91
CA VAL A 521 4.81 -10.57 0.41
C VAL A 521 4.72 -9.47 1.46
N TYR A 522 5.65 -8.51 1.44
CA TYR A 522 5.79 -7.43 2.42
C TYR A 522 5.44 -6.04 1.88
N GLY A 523 4.85 -5.96 0.67
CA GLY A 523 4.38 -4.73 0.07
C GLY A 523 3.09 -4.97 -0.70
N ASP A 524 2.26 -3.95 -0.83
CA ASP A 524 1.10 -3.96 -1.71
C ASP A 524 1.47 -3.42 -3.11
N SER A 525 0.60 -3.65 -4.09
CA SER A 525 0.89 -3.40 -5.51
C SER A 525 1.01 -1.92 -5.90
N ASP A 526 0.60 -1.01 -5.02
CA ASP A 526 0.75 0.45 -5.16
C ASP A 526 2.03 0.98 -4.47
N GLY A 527 2.93 0.07 -4.07
CA GLY A 527 4.21 0.40 -3.44
C GLY A 527 4.11 0.73 -1.96
N THR A 528 2.92 0.61 -1.35
CA THR A 528 2.79 0.76 0.10
C THR A 528 3.22 -0.50 0.84
N LEU A 529 3.48 -0.34 2.13
CA LEU A 529 3.67 -1.44 3.06
C LEU A 529 2.40 -2.27 3.15
N ARG A 530 2.52 -3.59 2.98
CA ARG A 530 1.44 -4.52 3.31
C ARG A 530 0.94 -4.29 4.73
N SER A 531 -0.37 -4.43 4.92
CA SER A 531 -1.01 -4.33 6.24
C SER A 531 -0.26 -5.12 7.32
N TYR A 532 0.06 -4.43 8.41
CA TYR A 532 0.82 -5.00 9.53
C TYR A 532 0.08 -6.16 10.22
N THR A 533 -1.26 -6.18 10.14
CA THR A 533 -2.06 -7.27 10.71
C THR A 533 -1.90 -8.56 9.89
N GLU A 534 -1.75 -8.46 8.56
CA GLU A 534 -1.45 -9.60 7.69
C GLU A 534 -0.03 -10.14 7.97
N ILE A 535 0.96 -9.25 8.09
CA ILE A 535 2.34 -9.64 8.44
C ILE A 535 2.40 -10.36 9.79
N ARG A 536 1.66 -9.87 10.80
CA ARG A 536 1.54 -10.52 12.11
C ARG A 536 0.95 -11.93 11.99
N VAL A 537 -0.02 -12.17 11.11
CA VAL A 537 -0.58 -13.50 10.82
C VAL A 537 0.46 -14.39 10.17
N PHE A 538 1.19 -13.91 9.16
CA PHE A 538 2.25 -14.67 8.49
C PHE A 538 3.32 -15.13 9.49
N TRP A 539 3.83 -14.20 10.29
CA TRP A 539 4.83 -14.47 11.31
C TRP A 539 4.35 -15.46 12.38
N SER A 540 3.11 -15.29 12.86
CA SER A 540 2.53 -16.23 13.82
C SER A 540 2.41 -17.64 13.24
N SER A 541 2.09 -17.78 11.95
CA SER A 541 1.93 -19.08 11.28
C SER A 541 3.22 -19.90 11.18
N ILE A 542 4.38 -19.26 11.29
CA ILE A 542 5.71 -19.90 11.31
C ILE A 542 6.32 -19.95 12.72
N GLY A 543 5.54 -19.64 13.76
CA GLY A 543 5.96 -19.71 15.16
C GLY A 543 6.73 -18.50 15.67
N MET A 544 6.68 -17.36 14.97
CA MET A 544 7.14 -16.08 15.47
C MET A 544 5.97 -15.37 16.16
N THR A 545 5.75 -15.74 17.42
CA THR A 545 4.57 -15.40 18.22
C THR A 545 4.88 -14.38 19.31
N SER A 546 3.83 -13.74 19.81
CA SER A 546 3.90 -12.73 20.87
C SER A 546 2.73 -12.95 21.83
N THR A 547 3.03 -13.31 23.08
CA THR A 547 2.04 -13.44 24.16
C THR A 547 1.92 -12.18 25.02
N SER A 548 2.83 -11.21 24.84
CA SER A 548 2.87 -9.95 25.60
C SER A 548 3.02 -8.75 24.66
N PRO A 549 2.31 -7.62 24.88
CA PRO A 549 2.47 -6.43 24.06
C PRO A 549 3.93 -5.96 23.99
N GLY A 550 4.40 -5.61 22.79
CA GLY A 550 5.74 -5.08 22.56
C GLY A 550 6.89 -6.09 22.65
N GLN A 551 6.62 -7.39 22.85
CA GLN A 551 7.65 -8.41 22.90
C GLN A 551 7.24 -9.71 22.19
N PHE A 552 8.13 -10.21 21.34
CA PHE A 552 8.02 -11.59 20.87
C PHE A 552 8.36 -12.57 22.00
N ASP A 553 7.82 -13.79 21.93
CA ASP A 553 8.09 -14.85 22.91
C ASP A 553 9.56 -15.29 22.92
N ARG A 554 10.29 -14.98 21.85
CA ARG A 554 11.73 -15.21 21.64
C ARG A 554 12.36 -13.94 21.08
N ASP A 555 13.63 -13.70 21.37
CA ASP A 555 14.38 -12.64 20.69
C ASP A 555 14.40 -12.93 19.18
N VAL A 556 14.05 -11.95 18.35
CA VAL A 556 14.01 -12.13 16.91
C VAL A 556 15.22 -11.48 16.27
N ILE A 557 15.96 -12.24 15.47
CA ILE A 557 17.04 -11.73 14.63
C ILE A 557 16.62 -11.90 13.18
N PHE A 558 16.38 -10.80 12.48
CA PHE A 558 16.10 -10.80 11.04
C PHE A 558 17.40 -10.78 10.25
N TYR A 559 17.49 -11.57 9.17
CA TYR A 559 18.63 -11.53 8.26
C TYR A 559 18.25 -11.87 6.82
N CYS A 560 19.05 -11.39 5.88
CA CYS A 560 18.97 -11.76 4.47
C CYS A 560 20.38 -11.99 3.90
N GLY A 561 20.68 -11.55 2.67
CA GLY A 561 22.05 -11.60 2.13
C GLY A 561 23.00 -10.64 2.85
N SER A 562 22.69 -9.34 2.75
CA SER A 562 23.52 -8.20 3.18
C SER A 562 22.75 -7.12 3.97
N GLY A 563 21.61 -7.48 4.59
CA GLY A 563 20.92 -6.62 5.55
C GLY A 563 19.81 -5.71 4.99
N TYR A 564 19.63 -5.66 3.67
CA TYR A 564 18.63 -4.82 3.00
C TYR A 564 17.19 -5.32 3.25
N ARG A 565 16.85 -6.52 2.78
CA ARG A 565 15.52 -7.14 2.97
C ARG A 565 15.15 -7.29 4.46
N SER A 566 16.14 -7.57 5.31
CA SER A 566 15.93 -7.70 6.75
C SER A 566 15.75 -6.35 7.47
N ALA A 567 16.20 -5.23 6.90
CA ALA A 567 15.87 -3.91 7.43
C ALA A 567 14.36 -3.61 7.29
N LEU A 568 13.73 -4.03 6.19
CA LEU A 568 12.27 -3.91 6.00
C LEU A 568 11.49 -4.72 7.04
N THR A 569 11.86 -5.99 7.27
CA THR A 569 11.17 -6.83 8.26
C THR A 569 11.46 -6.41 9.70
N TYR A 570 12.68 -5.93 9.99
CA TYR A 570 12.98 -5.24 11.24
C TYR A 570 12.08 -4.03 11.44
N MET A 571 11.94 -3.17 10.42
CA MET A 571 11.11 -1.97 10.48
C MET A 571 9.65 -2.35 10.75
N TYR A 572 9.11 -3.38 10.12
CA TYR A 572 7.76 -3.90 10.44
C TYR A 572 7.61 -4.26 11.91
N ALA A 573 8.53 -5.04 12.47
CA ALA A 573 8.47 -5.43 13.87
C ALA A 573 8.60 -4.22 14.80
N TRP A 574 9.51 -3.31 14.47
CA TRP A 574 9.69 -2.06 15.20
C TRP A 574 8.42 -1.20 15.13
N LEU A 575 7.78 -1.04 13.98
CA LEU A 575 6.55 -0.26 13.84
C LEU A 575 5.39 -0.87 14.63
N MET A 576 5.33 -2.20 14.75
CA MET A 576 4.38 -2.91 15.62
C MET A 576 4.70 -2.78 17.12
N GLY A 577 5.81 -2.13 17.49
CA GLY A 577 6.21 -1.85 18.86
C GLY A 577 7.07 -2.94 19.50
N PHE A 578 7.57 -3.92 18.74
CA PHE A 578 8.46 -4.94 19.28
C PHE A 578 9.83 -4.36 19.63
N GLU A 579 10.37 -4.74 20.78
CA GLU A 579 11.65 -4.24 21.30
C GLU A 579 12.76 -5.30 21.31
N ASN A 580 12.42 -6.58 21.47
CA ASN A 580 13.39 -7.69 21.47
C ASN A 580 13.73 -8.18 20.06
N ILE A 581 14.12 -7.24 19.19
CA ILE A 581 14.40 -7.46 17.78
C ILE A 581 15.78 -6.92 17.40
N ARG A 582 16.48 -7.61 16.51
CA ARG A 582 17.77 -7.17 15.93
C ARG A 582 17.84 -7.44 14.44
N ASN A 583 18.51 -6.58 13.69
CA ASN A 583 18.86 -6.83 12.30
C ASN A 583 20.30 -7.38 12.22
N TYR A 584 20.49 -8.58 11.70
CA TYR A 584 21.82 -9.08 11.38
C TYR A 584 22.24 -8.52 10.01
N SER A 585 22.88 -7.35 10.04
CA SER A 585 23.18 -6.57 8.84
C SER A 585 24.12 -7.28 7.86
N ASP A 586 25.12 -8.03 8.33
CA ASP A 586 26.05 -8.70 7.40
C ASP A 586 25.43 -9.96 6.77
N GLY A 587 24.34 -10.46 7.36
CA GLY A 587 23.50 -11.52 6.81
C GLY A 587 24.24 -12.81 6.43
N TRP A 588 23.72 -13.48 5.41
CA TRP A 588 24.28 -14.70 4.84
C TRP A 588 25.72 -14.50 4.35
N GLU A 589 26.04 -13.32 3.83
CA GLU A 589 27.40 -13.02 3.35
C GLU A 589 28.42 -13.05 4.48
N GLY A 590 28.17 -12.30 5.56
CA GLY A 590 29.03 -12.30 6.74
C GLY A 590 29.07 -13.65 7.46
N TRP A 591 27.98 -14.43 7.37
CA TRP A 591 27.94 -15.77 7.96
C TRP A 591 28.80 -16.75 7.19
N SER A 592 28.61 -16.82 5.87
CA SER A 592 29.09 -17.91 5.01
C SER A 592 30.48 -17.69 4.45
N THR A 593 30.92 -16.43 4.33
CA THR A 593 32.08 -16.08 3.50
C THR A 593 33.08 -15.23 4.26
N THR A 594 34.36 -15.58 4.12
CA THR A 594 35.50 -14.73 4.46
C THR A 594 36.02 -14.10 3.17
N TYR A 595 36.02 -12.77 3.11
CA TYR A 595 36.52 -12.02 1.97
C TYR A 595 37.97 -11.60 2.22
N THR A 596 38.88 -11.99 1.32
CA THR A 596 40.29 -11.57 1.35
C THR A 596 40.64 -10.86 0.05
N GLU A 597 41.14 -9.62 0.13
CA GLU A 597 41.59 -8.89 -1.05
C GLU A 597 42.87 -9.53 -1.61
N ASP A 598 42.82 -9.99 -2.85
CA ASP A 598 43.95 -10.54 -3.59
C ASP A 598 43.74 -10.31 -5.09
N ALA A 599 44.22 -9.16 -5.56
CA ALA A 599 44.12 -8.73 -6.95
C ALA A 599 44.81 -9.67 -7.96
N VAL A 600 45.71 -10.54 -7.51
CA VAL A 600 46.49 -11.43 -8.37
C VAL A 600 45.85 -12.81 -8.44
N ASN A 601 45.60 -13.43 -7.29
CA ASN A 601 45.13 -14.81 -7.25
C ASN A 601 43.62 -14.93 -7.44
N CYS A 602 42.87 -13.85 -7.24
CA CYS A 602 41.41 -13.84 -7.32
C CYS A 602 40.87 -12.87 -8.38
N GLN A 603 41.68 -12.53 -9.39
CA GLN A 603 41.25 -11.69 -10.53
C GLN A 603 40.07 -12.29 -11.30
N ASP A 604 40.03 -13.62 -11.46
CA ASP A 604 39.00 -14.34 -12.21
C ASP A 604 37.90 -14.95 -11.29
N SER A 605 37.84 -14.54 -10.03
CA SER A 605 36.77 -15.00 -9.12
C SER A 605 35.42 -14.34 -9.50
N ILE A 606 34.32 -14.80 -8.89
CA ILE A 606 33.01 -14.15 -9.09
C ILE A 606 32.99 -12.70 -8.58
N THR A 607 33.96 -12.34 -7.72
CA THR A 607 34.22 -10.97 -7.27
C THR A 607 35.66 -10.58 -7.60
N PRO A 608 35.96 -10.11 -8.83
CA PRO A 608 37.32 -9.85 -9.28
C PRO A 608 38.16 -9.07 -8.26
N GLY A 609 39.31 -9.66 -7.91
CA GLY A 609 40.27 -9.13 -6.93
C GLY A 609 39.99 -9.51 -5.49
N TRP A 610 38.94 -10.31 -5.23
CA TRP A 610 38.56 -10.77 -3.91
C TRP A 610 38.38 -12.29 -3.88
N CYS A 611 39.09 -12.94 -2.97
CA CYS A 611 38.89 -14.35 -2.67
C CYS A 611 37.70 -14.52 -1.73
N GLN A 612 36.84 -15.49 -2.02
CA GLN A 612 35.69 -15.86 -1.20
C GLN A 612 35.90 -17.26 -0.63
N ASP A 613 36.47 -17.33 0.56
CA ASP A 613 36.67 -18.59 1.27
C ASP A 613 35.46 -18.88 2.16
N PRO A 614 35.06 -20.15 2.35
CA PRO A 614 34.09 -20.50 3.37
C PRO A 614 34.55 -20.01 4.75
N SER A 615 33.65 -19.38 5.50
CA SER A 615 33.96 -18.84 6.84
C SER A 615 34.32 -19.90 7.89
N GLY A 616 34.03 -21.17 7.60
CA GLY A 616 34.12 -22.29 8.54
C GLY A 616 32.92 -22.39 9.50
N ARG A 617 31.96 -21.46 9.45
CA ARG A 617 30.73 -21.55 10.23
C ARG A 617 29.78 -22.61 9.62
N PRO A 618 28.93 -23.25 10.44
CA PRO A 618 28.04 -24.29 9.93
C PRO A 618 27.01 -23.74 8.94
N VAL A 619 26.70 -24.54 7.91
CA VAL A 619 25.75 -24.20 6.84
C VAL A 619 24.80 -25.37 6.61
N VAL A 620 23.53 -25.07 6.36
CA VAL A 620 22.52 -26.05 5.97
C VAL A 620 22.10 -25.82 4.50
N VAL A 621 21.91 -26.92 3.78
CA VAL A 621 21.34 -26.96 2.41
C VAL A 621 20.24 -28.01 2.35
N GLY A 622 19.28 -27.83 1.44
CA GLY A 622 18.10 -28.71 1.31
C GLY A 622 16.86 -28.16 2.01
N GLU A 623 15.73 -28.84 1.77
CA GLU A 623 14.40 -28.52 2.32
C GLU A 623 14.35 -28.59 3.85
#